data_AF-A0A2D6AJ22-F1
#
_entry.id   AF-A0A2D6AJ22-F1
#
_cell.length_a   1.000
_cell.length_b   1.000
_cell.length_c   1.000
_cell.angle_alpha   90.00
_cell.angle_beta   90.00
_cell.angle_gamma   90.00
#
_symmetry.space_group_name_H-M   'P 1'
#
loop_
_entity.id
_entity.type
_entity.pdbx_description
1 polymer ?
#
loop_
_entity_poly.entity_id
_entity_poly.type
_entity_poly.pdbx_seq_one_letter_code
_entity_poly.pdbx_strand_id
1 'polypeptide(L)'
;MQKNRALMLKDTADAIAHTFSSNEREHNYSHESFQVSEIIPTSESTAIVKLFKSSGKYAMAFCYWINVSGGQWRYFFPTYDHCVGMELVKDELRGIEKENFPLNFDEIHS
;
A
#
# COMPACT_ATOMS: atom_id res chain seq x y z
N MET A 1 -9.53 -3.22 -10.74
CA MET A 1 -9.14 -1.83 -10.42
C MET A 1 -9.85 -0.89 -11.39
N GLN A 2 -10.50 0.18 -10.91
CA GLN A 2 -11.06 1.22 -11.80
C GLN A 2 -9.98 2.01 -12.56
N LYS A 3 -10.28 2.44 -13.78
CA LYS A 3 -9.34 3.13 -14.69
C LYS A 3 -8.63 4.32 -14.04
N ASN A 4 -9.37 5.23 -13.39
CA ASN A 4 -8.77 6.42 -12.75
C ASN A 4 -7.81 6.03 -11.62
N ARG A 5 -8.15 5.02 -10.82
CA ARG A 5 -7.27 4.52 -9.75
C ARG A 5 -6.00 3.89 -10.32
N ALA A 6 -6.10 3.17 -11.45
CA ALA A 6 -4.94 2.59 -12.12
C ALA A 6 -3.99 3.66 -12.66
N LEU A 7 -4.52 4.75 -13.24
CA LEU A 7 -3.71 5.89 -13.68
C LEU A 7 -2.99 6.55 -12.49
N MET A 8 -3.72 6.86 -11.43
CA MET A 8 -3.13 7.46 -10.22
C MET A 8 -2.11 6.53 -9.55
N LEU A 9 -2.32 5.21 -9.61
CA LEU A 9 -1.37 4.24 -9.08
C LEU A 9 -0.06 4.28 -9.86
N LYS A 10 -0.13 4.38 -11.20
CA LYS A 10 1.05 4.52 -12.05
C LYS A 10 1.80 5.80 -11.72
N ASP A 11 1.10 6.93 -11.64
CA ASP A 11 1.71 8.21 -11.27
C ASP A 11 2.37 8.15 -9.88
N THR A 12 1.74 7.43 -8.94
CA THR A 12 2.31 7.18 -7.61
C THR A 12 3.57 6.32 -7.69
N ALA A 13 3.57 5.24 -8.48
CA ALA A 13 4.73 4.37 -8.66
C ALA A 13 5.93 5.14 -9.26
N ASP A 14 5.67 5.97 -10.27
CA ASP A 14 6.70 6.80 -10.90
C ASP A 14 7.22 7.86 -9.92
N ALA A 15 6.33 8.48 -9.13
CA ALA A 15 6.72 9.40 -8.07
C ALA A 15 7.58 8.73 -6.99
N ILE A 16 7.25 7.49 -6.58
CA ILE A 16 8.07 6.71 -5.64
C ILE A 16 9.48 6.53 -6.22
N ALA A 17 9.59 6.04 -7.45
CA ALA A 17 10.90 5.83 -8.09
C ALA A 17 11.71 7.13 -8.17
N HIS A 18 11.07 8.23 -8.57
CA HIS A 18 11.72 9.55 -8.64
C HIS A 18 12.18 10.04 -7.27
N THR A 19 11.31 10.05 -6.25
CA THR A 19 11.63 10.51 -4.89
C THR A 19 12.76 9.72 -4.26
N PHE A 20 12.81 8.40 -4.48
CA PHE A 20 13.87 7.55 -3.93
C PHE A 20 15.17 7.60 -4.74
N SER A 21 15.13 8.07 -6.00
CA SER A 21 16.32 8.28 -6.82
C SER A 21 17.01 9.63 -6.62
N SER A 22 16.40 10.57 -5.88
CA SER A 22 16.97 11.90 -5.68
C SER A 22 18.26 11.82 -4.85
N ASN A 23 19.32 12.45 -5.34
CA ASN A 23 20.63 12.51 -4.69
C ASN A 23 20.65 13.42 -3.45
N GLU A 24 19.67 14.30 -3.30
CA GLU A 24 19.58 15.26 -2.17
C GLU A 24 18.80 14.69 -0.98
N ARG A 25 18.39 13.43 -1.01
CA ARG A 25 17.64 12.81 0.08
C ARG A 25 18.57 12.47 1.25
N GLU A 26 18.15 12.88 2.46
CA GLU A 26 18.86 12.74 3.75
C GLU A 26 19.33 11.30 4.10
N HIS A 27 18.83 10.28 3.40
CA HIS A 27 19.19 8.88 3.60
C HIS A 27 19.64 8.14 2.32
N ASN A 28 20.01 8.85 1.25
CA ASN A 28 20.61 8.22 0.06
C ASN A 28 22.14 8.15 0.14
N TYR A 29 22.66 7.50 1.19
CA TYR A 29 24.11 7.39 1.45
C TYR A 29 24.90 6.70 0.33
N SER A 30 24.21 5.91 -0.50
CA SER A 30 24.80 5.12 -1.58
C SER A 30 24.58 5.70 -2.98
N HIS A 31 23.92 6.86 -3.10
CA HIS A 31 23.51 7.46 -4.39
C HIS A 31 22.80 6.45 -5.32
N GLU A 32 21.96 5.58 -4.74
CA GLU A 32 21.22 4.59 -5.50
C GLU A 32 20.07 5.26 -6.23
N SER A 33 19.82 4.79 -7.46
CA SER A 33 18.63 5.13 -8.23
C SER A 33 17.66 3.95 -8.26
N PHE A 34 16.39 4.26 -8.42
CA PHE A 34 15.27 3.34 -8.41
C PHE A 34 14.48 3.49 -9.70
N GLN A 35 14.07 2.38 -10.31
CA GLN A 35 13.21 2.34 -11.48
C GLN A 35 12.04 1.40 -11.22
N VAL A 36 10.84 1.78 -11.66
CA VAL A 36 9.67 0.89 -11.59
C VAL A 36 9.92 -0.30 -12.50
N SER A 37 10.00 -1.49 -11.91
CA SER A 37 10.18 -2.74 -12.64
C SER A 37 8.84 -3.41 -12.95
N GLU A 38 7.93 -3.40 -11.98
CA GLU A 38 6.65 -4.10 -12.09
C GLU A 38 5.63 -3.48 -11.14
N ILE A 39 4.37 -3.41 -11.57
CA ILE A 39 3.22 -3.08 -10.73
C ILE A 39 2.29 -4.29 -10.72
N ILE A 40 2.03 -4.84 -9.55
CA ILE A 40 1.19 -6.02 -9.33
C ILE A 40 -0.06 -5.59 -8.57
N PRO A 41 -1.21 -5.41 -9.23
CA PRO A 41 -2.48 -5.17 -8.56
C PRO A 41 -2.85 -6.36 -7.66
N THR A 42 -3.20 -6.09 -6.40
CA THR A 42 -3.63 -7.14 -5.46
C THR A 42 -5.12 -7.04 -5.13
N SER A 43 -5.73 -5.85 -5.28
CA SER A 43 -7.18 -5.65 -5.19
C SER A 43 -7.63 -4.35 -5.89
N GLU A 44 -8.90 -3.94 -5.72
CA GLU A 44 -9.40 -2.63 -6.15
C GLU A 44 -8.75 -1.43 -5.43
N SER A 45 -8.12 -1.68 -4.28
CA SER A 45 -7.58 -0.66 -3.38
C SER A 45 -6.16 -0.98 -2.90
N THR A 46 -5.50 -2.02 -3.40
CA THR A 46 -4.13 -2.37 -3.01
C THR A 46 -3.31 -2.86 -4.21
N ALA A 47 -2.01 -2.59 -4.20
CA ALA A 47 -1.06 -3.05 -5.20
C ALA A 47 0.36 -3.13 -4.63
N ILE A 48 1.21 -3.92 -5.27
CA ILE A 48 2.64 -3.99 -5.00
C ILE A 48 3.39 -3.29 -6.14
N VAL A 49 4.34 -2.44 -5.81
CA VAL A 49 5.26 -1.83 -6.78
C VAL A 49 6.66 -2.36 -6.50
N LYS A 50 7.23 -3.08 -7.47
CA LYS A 50 8.63 -3.52 -7.43
C LYS A 50 9.50 -2.47 -8.08
N LEU A 51 10.56 -2.08 -7.37
CA LEU A 51 11.54 -1.12 -7.82
C LEU A 51 12.88 -1.83 -8.01
N PHE A 52 13.47 -1.71 -9.19
CA PHE A 52 14.83 -2.17 -9.44
C PHE A 52 15.82 -1.06 -9.06
N LYS A 53 16.85 -1.42 -8.30
CA LYS A 53 17.88 -0.51 -7.83
C LYS A 53 19.11 -0.60 -8.73
N SER A 54 19.83 0.50 -8.91
CA SER A 54 21.10 0.51 -9.66
C SER A 54 22.16 -0.46 -9.11
N SER A 55 22.05 -0.87 -7.84
CA SER A 55 22.91 -1.91 -7.23
C SER A 55 22.59 -3.35 -7.65
N GLY A 56 21.58 -3.57 -8.51
CA GLY A 56 21.15 -4.89 -8.94
C GLY A 56 20.16 -5.58 -8.00
N LYS A 57 19.72 -4.90 -6.93
CA LYS A 57 18.75 -5.40 -5.95
C LYS A 57 17.34 -4.89 -6.24
N TYR A 58 16.35 -5.54 -5.65
CA TYR A 58 14.97 -5.10 -5.69
C TYR A 58 14.52 -4.50 -4.36
N ALA A 59 13.66 -3.50 -4.44
CA ALA A 59 12.85 -3.00 -3.34
C ALA A 59 11.37 -3.21 -3.67
N MET A 60 10.54 -3.28 -2.63
CA MET A 60 9.11 -3.48 -2.77
C MET A 60 8.39 -2.40 -1.97
N ALA A 61 7.47 -1.68 -2.61
CA ALA A 61 6.53 -0.79 -1.95
C ALA A 61 5.14 -1.42 -1.99
N PHE A 62 4.46 -1.41 -0.84
CA PHE A 62 3.05 -1.76 -0.75
C PHE A 62 2.22 -0.48 -0.85
N CYS A 63 1.35 -0.41 -1.85
CA CYS A 63 0.47 0.71 -2.12
C CYS A 63 -0.96 0.35 -1.73
N TYR A 64 -1.64 1.28 -1.07
CA TYR A 64 -3.03 1.13 -0.64
C TYR A 64 -3.81 2.43 -0.82
N TRP A 65 -5.07 2.29 -1.21
CA TRP A 65 -5.97 3.39 -1.53
C TRP A 65 -6.80 3.76 -0.29
N ILE A 66 -6.74 5.04 0.08
CA ILE A 66 -7.56 5.59 1.16
C ILE A 66 -8.70 6.39 0.55
N ASN A 67 -9.95 6.01 0.84
CA ASN A 67 -11.17 6.68 0.34
C ASN A 67 -11.52 7.95 1.15
N VAL A 68 -10.56 8.84 1.39
CA VAL A 68 -10.78 10.11 2.10
C VAL A 68 -10.37 11.27 1.19
N SER A 69 -11.17 12.35 1.19
CA SER A 69 -10.91 13.60 0.45
C SER A 69 -10.62 13.41 -1.05
N GLY A 70 -11.54 12.76 -1.77
CA GLY A 70 -11.38 12.48 -3.22
C GLY A 70 -10.53 11.24 -3.53
N GLY A 71 -9.91 10.66 -2.52
CA GLY A 71 -9.20 9.40 -2.59
C GLY A 71 -7.75 9.53 -3.05
N GLN A 72 -6.85 8.83 -2.37
CA GLN A 72 -5.42 8.91 -2.65
C GLN A 72 -4.71 7.58 -2.41
N TRP A 73 -3.70 7.31 -3.23
CA TRP A 73 -2.75 6.23 -2.98
C TRP A 73 -1.76 6.66 -1.91
N ARG A 74 -1.61 5.83 -0.89
CA ARG A 74 -0.50 5.87 0.06
C ARG A 74 0.35 4.63 -0.11
N TYR A 75 1.58 4.69 0.37
CA TYR A 75 2.51 3.58 0.27
C TYR A 75 3.47 3.55 1.45
N PHE A 76 4.03 2.37 1.69
CA PHE A 76 5.19 2.19 2.55
C PHE A 76 6.03 1.02 2.05
N PHE A 77 7.26 0.92 2.53
CA PHE A 77 8.14 -0.23 2.27
C PHE A 77 7.95 -1.23 3.42
N PRO A 78 7.23 -2.35 3.19
CA PRO A 78 6.94 -3.28 4.26
C PRO A 78 8.21 -3.96 4.78
N THR A 79 8.17 -4.28 6.06
CA THR A 79 9.12 -5.16 6.75
C THR A 79 8.36 -6.37 7.24
N TYR A 80 9.06 -7.40 7.70
CA TYR A 80 8.41 -8.59 8.26
C TYR A 80 7.46 -8.24 9.41
N ASP A 81 7.85 -7.32 10.29
CA ASP A 81 7.01 -6.89 11.42
C ASP A 81 5.71 -6.21 10.98
N HIS A 82 5.74 -5.46 9.87
CA HIS A 82 4.51 -4.90 9.29
C HIS A 82 3.57 -6.02 8.82
N CYS A 83 4.10 -7.08 8.19
CA CYS A 83 3.28 -8.20 7.75
C CYS A 83 2.64 -8.93 8.94
N VAL A 84 3.43 -9.22 9.99
CA VAL A 84 2.93 -9.86 11.22
C VAL A 84 1.87 -8.98 11.89
N GLY A 85 2.13 -7.67 12.01
CA GLY A 85 1.15 -6.73 12.55
C GLY A 85 -0.15 -6.69 11.75
N MET A 86 -0.07 -6.75 10.42
CA MET A 86 -1.26 -6.76 9.56
C MET A 86 -2.04 -8.08 9.65
N GLU A 87 -1.39 -9.21 9.91
CA GLU A 87 -2.07 -10.47 10.21
C GLU A 87 -2.89 -10.38 11.50
N LEU A 88 -2.34 -9.77 12.55
CA LEU A 88 -3.07 -9.53 13.80
C LEU A 88 -4.25 -8.58 13.59
N VAL A 89 -4.07 -7.49 12.85
CA VAL A 89 -5.16 -6.56 12.51
C VAL A 89 -6.30 -7.27 11.78
N LYS A 90 -5.97 -8.18 10.84
CA LYS A 90 -6.96 -8.98 10.13
C LYS A 90 -7.77 -9.86 11.09
N ASP A 91 -7.12 -10.46 12.09
CA ASP A 91 -7.81 -11.31 13.06
C ASP A 91 -8.70 -10.49 14.02
N GLU A 92 -8.25 -9.31 14.45
CA GLU A 92 -9.07 -8.37 15.24
C GLU A 92 -10.32 -7.90 14.47
N LEU A 93 -10.17 -7.56 13.18
CA LEU A 93 -11.31 -7.18 12.34
C LEU A 93 -12.35 -8.31 12.23
N ARG A 94 -11.90 -9.56 12.10
CA ARG A 94 -12.80 -10.73 12.14
C ARG A 94 -13.50 -10.88 13.48
N GLY A 95 -12.81 -10.58 14.59
CA GLY A 95 -13.38 -10.57 15.93
C GLY A 95 -14.53 -9.56 16.03
N ILE A 96 -14.29 -8.32 15.57
CA ILE A 96 -15.29 -7.25 15.54
C ILE A 96 -16.50 -7.65 14.69
N GLU A 97 -16.29 -8.24 13.50
CA GLU A 97 -17.40 -8.70 12.66
C GLU A 97 -18.25 -9.77 13.36
N LYS A 98 -17.61 -10.69 14.08
CA LYS A 98 -18.30 -11.73 14.84
C LYS A 98 -19.16 -11.13 15.96
N GLU A 99 -18.67 -10.10 16.65
CA GLU A 99 -19.42 -9.39 17.69
C GLU A 99 -20.56 -8.55 17.12
N ASN A 100 -20.34 -7.92 15.96
CA ASN A 100 -21.35 -7.08 15.31
C ASN A 100 -22.45 -7.89 14.62
N PHE A 101 -22.16 -9.12 14.17
CA PHE A 101 -23.11 -9.89 13.37
C PHE A 101 -24.47 -10.12 14.08
N PRO A 102 -24.53 -10.57 15.36
CA PRO A 102 -25.79 -10.71 16.08
C PRO A 102 -26.62 -9.43 16.18
N LEU A 103 -25.97 -8.26 16.30
CA LEU A 103 -26.64 -6.95 16.43
C LEU A 103 -27.48 -6.57 15.20
N ASN A 104 -27.29 -7.24 14.05
CA ASN A 104 -28.13 -7.02 12.87
C ASN A 104 -29.50 -7.69 12.97
N PHE A 105 -29.73 -8.55 13.96
CA PHE A 105 -30.95 -9.35 14.12
C PHE A 105 -31.71 -9.04 15.42
N ASP A 106 -31.14 -8.22 16.29
CA ASP A 106 -31.88 -7.66 17.43
C ASP A 106 -32.91 -6.67 16.87
N GLU A 107 -34.19 -7.02 16.95
CA GLU A 107 -35.29 -6.15 16.51
C GLU A 107 -35.18 -4.79 17.21
N ILE A 108 -35.12 -3.70 16.42
CA ILE A 108 -35.29 -2.35 16.93
C ILE A 108 -36.75 -2.24 17.43
N HIS A 109 -36.98 -2.64 18.68
CA HIS A 109 -38.20 -2.33 19.39
C HIS A 109 -38.16 -0.85 19.78
N SER A 110 -38.59 0.01 18.86
CA SER A 110 -38.95 1.41 19.13
C SER A 110 -40.33 1.72 18.59
#